data_AF-A0A453DCL9-F1
#
_entry.id   AF-A0A453DCL9-F1
#
_cell.length_a   1.000
_cell.length_b   1.000
_cell.length_c   1.000
_cell.angle_alpha   90.00
_cell.angle_beta   90.00
_cell.angle_gamma   90.00
#
_symmetry.space_group_name_H-M   'P 1'
#
loop_
_entity.id
_entity.type
_entity.pdbx_description
1 polymer ?
#
loop_
_entity_poly.entity_id
_entity_poly.type
_entity_poly.pdbx_seq_one_letter_code
_entity_poly.pdbx_strand_id
1 'polypeptide(L)'
;GCRIKTSCQVKSISSIDGAAGYRVLEKDGSEETYDSVILGVHAPNALKVLGIEATHHERRILGACQYVHRDIYLHCDQNLMPRNTSAWSAWNFLGTTSRGFSVTYWLNQIQKVESVRPFLVTLNPPCVPDHVLLKWNASLPVPSVAAAKAYLQLDQIQGKRGIWFCGVYNGHGFHEDGLKSGKAAAQGLLGKKCDVLLNPKKMSPSWTEAGARLLVTRFFNQYISIGNLILVEEGGSVFSFGKACDKCCVKSVIQVHDPLFYWKVAIEGGMGLAEAYIDGCYSVLDKREGLLNLILILIANRDERRNRRIARKGF
;
A
#
# COMPACT_ATOMS: atom_id res chain seq x y z
N GLY A 1 9.87 -21.76 22.34
CA GLY A 1 8.51 -21.42 21.84
C GLY A 1 8.11 -20.03 22.29
N CYS A 2 6.99 -19.49 21.81
CA CYS A 2 6.41 -18.22 22.28
C CYS A 2 5.40 -18.50 23.41
N ARG A 3 5.39 -17.67 24.47
CA ARG A 3 4.38 -17.74 25.53
C ARG A 3 3.18 -16.89 25.13
N ILE A 4 2.01 -17.50 25.05
CA ILE A 4 0.75 -16.82 24.72
C ILE A 4 -0.12 -16.78 25.97
N LYS A 5 -0.51 -15.58 26.40
CA LYS A 5 -1.46 -15.36 27.51
C LYS A 5 -2.80 -14.93 26.92
N THR A 6 -3.82 -15.79 27.00
CA THR A 6 -5.20 -15.46 26.59
C THR A 6 -5.98 -14.90 27.79
N SER A 7 -7.04 -14.15 27.53
CA SER A 7 -7.87 -13.52 28.58
C SER A 7 -7.14 -12.50 29.47
N CYS A 8 -5.95 -12.06 29.05
CA CYS A 8 -5.12 -11.07 29.73
C CYS A 8 -5.28 -9.69 29.09
N GLN A 9 -6.27 -8.92 29.55
CA GLN A 9 -6.49 -7.57 29.02
C GLN A 9 -5.55 -6.57 29.70
N VAL A 10 -4.59 -6.04 28.93
CA VAL A 10 -3.72 -4.94 29.37
C VAL A 10 -4.55 -3.69 29.66
N LYS A 11 -4.36 -3.12 30.85
CA LYS A 11 -4.99 -1.89 31.32
C LYS A 11 -4.11 -0.68 31.05
N SER A 12 -2.83 -0.75 31.39
CA SER A 12 -1.90 0.37 31.21
C SER A 12 -0.45 -0.09 31.06
N ILE A 13 0.36 0.75 30.42
CA ILE A 13 1.81 0.58 30.31
C ILE A 13 2.48 1.86 30.80
N SER A 14 3.42 1.72 31.74
CA SER A 14 4.18 2.84 32.29
C SER A 14 5.68 2.54 32.28
N SER A 15 6.51 3.56 32.13
CA SER A 15 7.95 3.41 32.41
C SER A 15 8.17 3.05 33.87
N ILE A 16 9.29 2.41 34.16
CA ILE A 16 9.73 2.11 35.53
C ILE A 16 10.63 3.26 35.98
N ASP A 17 10.30 3.91 37.10
CA ASP A 17 11.09 5.04 37.62
C ASP A 17 12.52 4.60 37.97
N GLY A 18 13.51 5.34 37.45
CA GLY A 18 14.93 5.12 37.74
C GLY A 18 15.55 3.88 37.08
N ALA A 19 14.83 3.17 36.21
CA ALA A 19 15.34 2.00 35.49
C ALA A 19 14.90 1.97 34.02
N ALA A 20 15.62 1.22 33.19
CA ALA A 20 15.18 0.91 31.84
C ALA A 20 14.05 -0.14 31.89
N GLY A 21 13.01 0.05 31.09
CA GLY A 21 11.92 -0.91 30.93
C GLY A 21 10.52 -0.35 31.22
N TYR A 22 9.55 -1.24 31.13
CA TYR A 22 8.13 -0.97 31.14
C TYR A 22 7.40 -1.93 32.06
N ARG A 23 6.52 -1.38 32.88
CA ARG A 23 5.54 -2.13 33.67
C ARG A 23 4.24 -2.23 32.87
N VAL A 24 3.73 -3.44 32.71
CA VAL A 24 2.46 -3.77 32.06
C VAL A 24 1.49 -4.20 33.15
N LEU A 25 0.45 -3.39 33.37
CA LEU A 25 -0.62 -3.68 34.32
C LEU A 25 -1.82 -4.27 33.58
N GLU A 26 -2.28 -5.44 34.01
CA GLU A 26 -3.50 -6.07 33.52
C GLU A 26 -4.74 -5.59 34.29
N LYS A 27 -5.93 -5.84 33.73
CA LYS A 27 -7.19 -5.42 34.36
C LYS A 27 -7.51 -6.14 35.67
N ASP A 28 -7.01 -7.36 35.85
CA ASP A 28 -7.18 -8.14 37.08
C ASP A 28 -6.25 -7.69 38.22
N GLY A 29 -5.35 -6.73 37.94
CA GLY A 29 -4.38 -6.21 38.89
C GLY A 29 -3.01 -6.91 38.83
N SER A 30 -2.84 -7.92 37.98
CA SER A 30 -1.52 -8.54 37.78
C SER A 30 -0.57 -7.59 37.03
N GLU A 31 0.72 -7.68 37.36
CA GLU A 31 1.76 -6.83 36.81
C GLU A 31 2.94 -7.66 36.33
N GLU A 32 3.49 -7.28 35.18
CA GLU A 32 4.72 -7.84 34.63
C GLU A 32 5.62 -6.73 34.11
N THR A 33 6.93 -6.96 34.09
CA THR A 33 7.92 -6.00 33.60
C THR A 33 8.65 -6.52 32.37
N TYR A 34 8.96 -5.60 31.45
CA TYR A 34 9.58 -5.89 30.16
C TYR A 34 10.57 -4.80 29.78
N ASP A 35 11.69 -5.15 29.15
CA ASP A 35 12.67 -4.15 28.68
C ASP A 35 12.13 -3.28 27.54
N SER A 36 11.23 -3.83 26.73
CA SER A 36 10.65 -3.17 25.56
C SER A 36 9.30 -3.78 25.21
N VAL A 37 8.46 -3.00 24.53
CA VAL A 37 7.08 -3.38 24.22
C VAL A 37 6.79 -3.17 22.74
N ILE A 38 6.08 -4.13 22.12
CA ILE A 38 5.43 -3.95 20.81
C ILE A 38 3.91 -3.90 21.02
N LEU A 39 3.30 -2.78 20.66
CA LEU A 39 1.86 -2.58 20.71
C LEU A 39 1.21 -2.96 19.36
N GLY A 40 0.64 -4.17 19.31
CA GLY A 40 -0.11 -4.70 18.17
C GLY A 40 -1.64 -4.49 18.25
N VAL A 41 -2.06 -3.35 18.81
CA VAL A 41 -3.48 -2.99 19.00
C VAL A 41 -3.87 -1.80 18.12
N HIS A 42 -5.17 -1.55 17.94
CA HIS A 42 -5.63 -0.34 17.25
C HIS A 42 -5.03 0.92 17.87
N ALA A 43 -4.65 1.90 17.05
CA ALA A 43 -3.99 3.13 17.49
C ALA A 43 -4.69 3.87 18.66
N PRO A 44 -6.03 4.05 18.68
CA PRO A 44 -6.71 4.61 19.85
C PRO A 44 -6.58 3.76 21.12
N ASN A 45 -6.49 2.43 20.99
CA ASN A 45 -6.28 1.54 22.13
C ASN A 45 -4.83 1.61 22.64
N ALA A 46 -3.86 1.79 21.75
CA ALA A 46 -2.47 2.06 22.14
C ALA A 46 -2.39 3.34 22.98
N LEU A 47 -3.05 4.42 22.53
CA LEU A 47 -3.12 5.67 23.29
C LEU A 47 -3.82 5.51 24.65
N LYS A 48 -4.90 4.71 24.71
CA LYS A 48 -5.58 4.42 25.98
C LYS A 48 -4.69 3.69 26.98
N VAL A 49 -3.94 2.70 26.51
CA VAL A 49 -3.04 1.90 27.36
C VAL A 49 -1.81 2.73 27.80
N LEU A 50 -1.29 3.61 26.94
CA LEU A 50 -0.22 4.54 27.32
C LEU A 50 -0.71 5.65 28.26
N GLY A 51 -1.95 6.12 28.12
CA GLY A 51 -2.53 7.12 29.00
C GLY A 51 -1.69 8.41 29.05
N ILE A 52 -1.29 8.83 30.26
CA ILE A 52 -0.48 10.04 30.46
C ILE A 52 0.92 9.92 29.85
N GLU A 53 1.46 8.70 29.79
CA GLU A 53 2.79 8.39 29.25
C GLU A 53 2.88 8.59 27.74
N ALA A 54 1.75 8.74 27.03
CA ALA A 54 1.75 8.97 25.59
C ALA A 54 2.39 10.32 25.27
N THR A 55 3.48 10.31 24.50
CA THR A 55 4.21 11.52 24.10
C THR A 55 3.38 12.38 23.15
N HIS A 56 3.78 13.65 22.97
CA HIS A 56 3.13 14.54 22.00
C HIS A 56 3.14 13.96 20.57
N HIS A 57 4.27 13.38 20.13
CA HIS A 57 4.36 12.76 18.80
C HIS A 57 3.47 11.53 18.69
N GLU A 58 3.45 10.66 19.70
CA GLU A 58 2.58 9.47 19.74
C GLU A 58 1.10 9.85 19.67
N ARG A 59 0.66 10.82 20.49
CA ARG A 59 -0.73 11.31 20.47
C ARG A 59 -1.11 11.89 19.11
N ARG A 60 -0.24 12.70 18.52
CA ARG A 60 -0.47 13.34 17.22
C ARG A 60 -0.57 12.33 16.08
N ILE A 61 0.34 11.36 16.03
CA ILE A 61 0.43 10.37 14.95
C ILE A 61 -0.67 9.30 15.11
N LEU A 62 -0.77 8.67 16.27
CA LEU A 62 -1.75 7.61 16.52
C LEU A 62 -3.18 8.16 16.60
N GLY A 63 -3.36 9.39 17.09
CA GLY A 63 -4.66 10.06 17.18
C GLY A 63 -5.27 10.41 15.82
N ALA A 64 -4.48 10.47 14.75
CA ALA A 64 -4.97 10.66 13.39
C ALA A 64 -5.71 9.42 12.85
N CYS A 65 -5.49 8.25 13.45
CA CYS A 65 -6.09 6.99 13.02
C CYS A 65 -7.47 6.80 13.66
N GLN A 66 -8.51 7.07 12.88
CA GLN A 66 -9.91 6.95 13.32
C GLN A 66 -10.49 5.57 13.00
N TYR A 67 -11.43 5.12 13.82
CA TYR A 67 -12.09 3.83 13.67
C TYR A 67 -13.60 3.97 13.82
N VAL A 68 -14.34 3.17 13.07
CA VAL A 68 -15.80 3.06 13.16
C VAL A 68 -16.19 1.69 13.67
N HIS A 69 -17.12 1.65 14.60
CA HIS A 69 -17.68 0.41 15.11
C HIS A 69 -18.74 -0.12 14.14
N ARG A 70 -18.77 -1.43 13.99
CA ARG A 70 -19.71 -2.17 13.15
C ARG A 70 -20.27 -3.31 13.98
N ASP A 71 -21.58 -3.40 14.03
CA ASP A 71 -22.23 -4.59 14.57
C ASP A 71 -22.31 -5.64 13.48
N ILE A 72 -21.95 -6.86 13.84
CA ILE A 72 -21.87 -7.97 12.92
C ILE A 72 -22.68 -9.12 13.49
N TYR A 73 -23.58 -9.64 12.68
CA TYR A 73 -24.46 -10.73 13.03
C TYR A 73 -24.26 -11.88 12.07
N LEU A 74 -23.94 -13.06 12.59
CA LEU A 74 -24.10 -14.33 11.89
C LEU A 74 -25.50 -14.85 12.20
N HIS A 75 -26.30 -15.09 11.17
CA HIS A 75 -27.70 -15.50 11.29
C HIS A 75 -28.15 -16.30 10.06
N CYS A 76 -29.41 -16.74 10.07
CA CYS A 76 -30.03 -17.42 8.93
C CYS A 76 -31.29 -16.72 8.40
N ASP A 77 -31.55 -15.49 8.85
CA ASP A 77 -32.65 -14.65 8.38
C ASP A 77 -32.52 -14.22 6.90
N GLN A 78 -33.36 -14.79 6.05
CA GLN A 78 -33.43 -14.48 4.62
C GLN A 78 -34.11 -13.14 4.32
N ASN A 79 -34.78 -12.51 5.28
CA ASN A 79 -35.40 -11.20 5.08
C ASN A 79 -34.35 -10.09 4.86
N LEU A 80 -33.10 -10.36 5.25
CA LEU A 80 -31.94 -9.51 5.00
C LEU A 80 -31.20 -9.85 3.70
N MET A 81 -31.86 -10.58 2.79
CA MET A 81 -31.41 -10.84 1.42
C MET A 81 -32.37 -10.19 0.42
N PRO A 82 -31.97 -10.02 -0.86
CA PRO A 82 -32.89 -9.58 -1.89
C PRO A 82 -34.12 -10.50 -1.96
N ARG A 83 -35.32 -9.91 -2.05
CA ARG A 83 -36.58 -10.67 -2.16
C ARG A 83 -36.59 -11.61 -3.37
N ASN A 84 -35.97 -11.18 -4.47
CA ASN A 84 -35.76 -12.04 -5.62
C ASN A 84 -34.51 -12.90 -5.40
N THR A 85 -34.70 -14.21 -5.23
CA THR A 85 -33.62 -15.17 -5.02
C THR A 85 -32.64 -15.25 -6.18
N SER A 86 -33.06 -14.91 -7.41
CA SER A 86 -32.16 -14.86 -8.56
C SER A 86 -31.15 -13.71 -8.48
N ALA A 87 -31.39 -12.70 -7.64
CA ALA A 87 -30.48 -11.57 -7.41
C ALA A 87 -29.49 -11.82 -6.27
N TRP A 88 -29.57 -12.98 -5.61
CA TRP A 88 -28.66 -13.30 -4.52
C TRP A 88 -27.23 -13.36 -5.01
N SER A 89 -26.41 -12.50 -4.43
CA SER A 89 -24.98 -12.40 -4.71
C SER A 89 -24.18 -12.80 -3.48
N ALA A 90 -22.87 -12.94 -3.65
CA ALA A 90 -21.98 -13.15 -2.51
C ALA A 90 -22.18 -12.04 -1.47
N TRP A 91 -22.29 -10.78 -1.91
CA TRP A 91 -22.49 -9.60 -1.06
C TRP A 91 -23.75 -8.86 -1.53
N ASN A 92 -24.66 -8.54 -0.60
CA ASN A 92 -25.96 -7.95 -0.91
C ASN A 92 -26.13 -6.66 -0.11
N PHE A 93 -26.09 -5.52 -0.80
CA PHE A 93 -26.26 -4.21 -0.17
C PHE A 93 -27.73 -3.99 0.17
N LEU A 94 -28.02 -3.75 1.45
CA LEU A 94 -29.37 -3.51 1.96
C LEU A 94 -29.73 -2.03 1.99
N GLY A 95 -28.74 -1.15 2.06
CA GLY A 95 -28.96 0.29 2.18
C GLY A 95 -28.09 0.92 3.25
N THR A 96 -28.52 2.10 3.71
CA THR A 96 -27.86 2.86 4.77
C THR A 96 -28.75 2.89 6.01
N THR A 97 -28.15 2.64 7.16
CA THR A 97 -28.77 2.74 8.48
C THR A 97 -28.16 3.90 9.26
N SER A 98 -28.70 4.19 10.45
CA SER A 98 -28.08 5.15 11.39
C SER A 98 -26.66 4.76 11.81
N ARG A 99 -26.25 3.49 11.62
CA ARG A 99 -24.90 2.96 11.95
C ARG A 99 -23.98 2.86 10.73
N GLY A 100 -24.41 3.39 9.57
CA GLY A 100 -23.71 3.33 8.29
C GLY A 100 -24.33 2.31 7.33
N PHE A 101 -23.57 1.90 6.31
CA PHE A 101 -24.08 0.93 5.34
C PHE A 101 -24.41 -0.42 5.98
N SER A 102 -25.41 -1.08 5.40
CA SER A 102 -25.82 -2.42 5.74
C SER A 102 -25.61 -3.35 4.55
N VAL A 103 -24.95 -4.47 4.79
CA VAL A 103 -24.59 -5.44 3.75
C VAL A 103 -24.63 -6.84 4.33
N THR A 104 -25.21 -7.76 3.57
CA THR A 104 -25.32 -9.19 3.92
C THR A 104 -24.38 -10.00 3.04
N TYR A 105 -23.49 -10.75 3.69
CA TYR A 105 -22.58 -11.71 3.08
C TYR A 105 -23.22 -13.09 3.11
N TRP A 106 -23.32 -13.74 1.96
CA TRP A 106 -23.80 -15.11 1.83
C TRP A 106 -22.64 -16.08 1.97
N LEU A 107 -22.43 -16.63 3.17
CA LEU A 107 -21.27 -17.45 3.47
C LEU A 107 -21.25 -18.78 2.72
N ASN A 108 -22.41 -19.39 2.45
CA ASN A 108 -22.46 -20.64 1.67
C ASN A 108 -21.81 -20.44 0.30
N GLN A 109 -22.07 -19.31 -0.35
CA GLN A 109 -21.48 -18.99 -1.63
C GLN A 109 -19.99 -18.63 -1.52
N ILE A 110 -19.60 -17.82 -0.52
CA ILE A 110 -18.23 -17.33 -0.36
C ILE A 110 -17.27 -18.46 0.08
N GLN A 111 -17.71 -19.29 1.02
CA GLN A 111 -16.89 -20.32 1.66
C GLN A 111 -17.21 -21.74 1.16
N LYS A 112 -18.14 -21.88 0.19
CA LYS A 112 -18.61 -23.17 -0.33
C LYS A 112 -19.15 -24.10 0.77
N VAL A 113 -19.94 -23.55 1.71
CA VAL A 113 -20.56 -24.34 2.79
C VAL A 113 -21.73 -25.13 2.22
N GLU A 114 -21.64 -26.45 2.28
CA GLU A 114 -22.72 -27.37 1.91
C GLU A 114 -23.81 -27.39 2.99
N SER A 115 -24.85 -26.60 2.78
CA SER A 115 -26.00 -26.54 3.67
C SER A 115 -27.22 -26.03 2.90
N VAL A 116 -28.37 -26.65 3.13
CA VAL A 116 -29.67 -26.19 2.62
C VAL A 116 -30.06 -24.84 3.26
N ARG A 117 -29.64 -24.63 4.52
CA ARG A 117 -29.87 -23.38 5.24
C ARG A 117 -28.82 -22.34 4.86
N PRO A 118 -29.21 -21.08 4.56
CA PRO A 118 -28.24 -20.02 4.31
C PRO A 118 -27.62 -19.53 5.62
N PHE A 119 -26.30 -19.47 5.65
CA PHE A 119 -25.51 -18.78 6.65
C PHE A 119 -25.16 -17.39 6.13
N LEU A 120 -25.64 -16.39 6.85
CA LEU A 120 -25.58 -14.99 6.45
C LEU A 120 -24.83 -14.19 7.49
N VAL A 121 -23.94 -13.30 7.06
CA VAL A 121 -23.31 -12.32 7.93
C VAL A 121 -23.75 -10.94 7.52
N THR A 122 -24.52 -10.25 8.38
CA THR A 122 -24.95 -8.88 8.11
C THR A 122 -24.17 -7.88 8.96
N LEU A 123 -23.60 -6.88 8.30
CA LEU A 123 -23.02 -5.71 8.92
C LEU A 123 -24.12 -4.66 9.13
N ASN A 124 -24.20 -4.10 10.34
CA ASN A 124 -25.13 -3.04 10.73
C ASN A 124 -26.57 -3.28 10.21
N PRO A 125 -27.22 -4.39 10.58
CA PRO A 125 -28.57 -4.66 10.10
C PRO A 125 -29.54 -3.56 10.61
N PRO A 126 -30.58 -3.21 9.82
CA PRO A 126 -31.55 -2.17 10.20
C PRO A 126 -32.36 -2.54 11.45
N CYS A 127 -32.51 -3.85 11.71
CA CYS A 127 -33.09 -4.44 12.91
C CYS A 127 -32.23 -5.64 13.34
N VAL A 128 -32.48 -6.21 14.52
CA VAL A 128 -31.84 -7.47 14.91
C VAL A 128 -32.36 -8.58 13.97
N PRO A 129 -31.49 -9.34 13.29
CA PRO A 129 -31.94 -10.42 12.41
C PRO A 129 -32.66 -11.54 13.17
N ASP A 130 -33.50 -12.30 12.49
CA ASP A 130 -34.03 -13.55 13.05
C ASP A 130 -32.97 -14.66 13.06
N HIS A 131 -33.13 -15.65 13.95
CA HIS A 131 -32.24 -16.81 14.03
C HIS A 131 -30.74 -16.47 14.11
N VAL A 132 -30.38 -15.53 15.01
CA VAL A 132 -28.98 -15.16 15.26
C VAL A 132 -28.22 -16.33 15.88
N LEU A 133 -27.07 -16.65 15.29
CA LEU A 133 -26.12 -17.65 15.79
C LEU A 133 -25.00 -17.00 16.59
N LEU A 134 -24.51 -15.84 16.13
CA LEU A 134 -23.45 -15.09 16.79
C LEU A 134 -23.61 -13.59 16.52
N LYS A 135 -23.37 -12.78 17.55
CA LYS A 135 -23.26 -11.33 17.43
C LYS A 135 -21.90 -10.90 17.97
N TRP A 136 -21.20 -10.05 17.23
CA TRP A 136 -20.00 -9.38 17.71
C TRP A 136 -19.91 -7.96 17.17
N ASN A 137 -18.99 -7.19 17.72
CA ASN A 137 -18.68 -5.86 17.24
C ASN A 137 -17.23 -5.83 16.75
N ALA A 138 -16.99 -5.15 15.64
CA ALA A 138 -15.65 -4.93 15.12
C ALA A 138 -15.43 -3.44 14.85
N SER A 139 -14.24 -2.95 15.18
CA SER A 139 -13.81 -1.61 14.77
C SER A 139 -13.03 -1.71 13.47
N LEU A 140 -13.43 -0.95 12.45
CA LEU A 140 -12.73 -0.85 11.17
C LEU A 140 -12.04 0.51 11.05
N PRO A 141 -10.81 0.58 10.51
CA PRO A 141 -10.12 1.85 10.30
C PRO A 141 -10.87 2.69 9.26
N VAL A 142 -10.90 4.00 9.47
CA VAL A 142 -11.46 4.98 8.53
C VAL A 142 -10.32 5.59 7.72
N PRO A 143 -10.29 5.37 6.39
CA PRO A 143 -9.30 6.03 5.53
C PRO A 143 -9.48 7.56 5.60
N SER A 144 -8.38 8.28 5.81
CA SER A 144 -8.38 9.75 5.81
C SER A 144 -7.02 10.31 5.40
N VAL A 145 -7.02 11.55 4.90
CA VAL A 145 -5.78 12.28 4.61
C VAL A 145 -4.92 12.45 5.86
N ALA A 146 -5.55 12.65 7.03
CA ALA A 146 -4.86 12.76 8.31
C ALA A 146 -4.12 11.45 8.66
N ALA A 147 -4.80 10.30 8.54
CA ALA A 147 -4.19 8.99 8.78
C ALA A 147 -3.05 8.71 7.79
N ALA A 148 -3.24 9.03 6.50
CA ALA A 148 -2.20 8.86 5.49
C ALA A 148 -0.95 9.73 5.76
N LYS A 149 -1.13 10.97 6.21
CA LYS A 149 0.00 11.85 6.60
C LYS A 149 0.70 11.35 7.87
N ALA A 150 -0.06 10.84 8.84
CA ALA A 150 0.49 10.30 10.08
C ALA A 150 1.34 9.05 9.82
N TYR A 151 0.93 8.20 8.87
CA TYR A 151 1.70 7.03 8.44
C TYR A 151 3.13 7.39 8.00
N LEU A 152 3.29 8.47 7.23
CA LEU A 152 4.59 8.95 6.75
C LEU A 152 5.52 9.46 7.86
N GLN A 153 5.02 9.54 9.10
CA GLN A 153 5.74 10.08 10.25
C GLN A 153 5.92 9.05 11.36
N LEU A 154 5.61 7.77 11.11
CA LEU A 154 5.75 6.70 12.10
C LEU A 154 7.20 6.52 12.59
N ASP A 155 8.18 6.81 11.75
CA ASP A 155 9.61 6.82 12.09
C ASP A 155 9.95 7.75 13.27
N GLN A 156 9.11 8.78 13.51
CA GLN A 156 9.27 9.68 14.64
C GLN A 156 8.95 9.04 16.00
N ILE A 157 8.21 7.92 16.02
CA ILE A 157 7.79 7.27 17.27
C ILE A 157 8.31 5.83 17.41
N GLN A 158 8.63 5.16 16.30
CA GLN A 158 9.07 3.76 16.34
C GLN A 158 10.38 3.58 17.11
N GLY A 159 10.33 2.82 18.20
CA GLY A 159 11.51 2.39 18.97
C GLY A 159 12.22 3.49 19.75
N LYS A 160 11.80 4.77 19.65
CA LYS A 160 12.52 5.92 20.23
C LYS A 160 12.74 5.83 21.73
N ARG A 161 11.82 5.17 22.44
CA ARG A 161 11.91 4.91 23.87
C ARG A 161 11.80 3.42 24.23
N GLY A 162 11.98 2.51 23.27
CA GLY A 162 11.76 1.06 23.51
C GLY A 162 10.29 0.62 23.41
N ILE A 163 9.41 1.47 22.88
CA ILE A 163 8.05 1.09 22.45
C ILE A 163 7.99 1.09 20.93
N TRP A 164 7.39 0.05 20.37
CA TRP A 164 7.11 -0.09 18.95
C TRP A 164 5.61 -0.24 18.72
N PHE A 165 5.14 0.22 17.57
CA PHE A 165 3.72 0.23 17.21
C PHE A 165 3.50 -0.55 15.91
N CYS A 166 2.58 -1.51 15.92
CA CYS A 166 2.19 -2.23 14.71
C CYS A 166 0.68 -2.42 14.62
N GLY A 167 0.19 -2.65 13.40
CA GLY A 167 -1.22 -2.83 13.10
C GLY A 167 -1.59 -2.32 11.72
N VAL A 168 -2.81 -2.60 11.31
CA VAL A 168 -3.32 -2.29 9.95
C VAL A 168 -3.35 -0.79 9.63
N TYR A 169 -3.28 0.08 10.66
CA TYR A 169 -3.18 1.53 10.50
C TYR A 169 -1.82 2.00 9.96
N ASN A 170 -0.81 1.12 9.94
CA ASN A 170 0.48 1.36 9.32
C ASN A 170 0.46 1.05 7.80
N GLY A 171 -0.65 1.35 7.12
CA GLY A 171 -0.85 1.04 5.70
C GLY A 171 -2.26 1.39 5.22
N HIS A 172 -2.83 0.57 4.34
CA HIS A 172 -4.15 0.78 3.73
C HIS A 172 -5.30 0.11 4.50
N GLY A 173 -5.05 -0.44 5.69
CA GLY A 173 -6.08 -1.03 6.53
C GLY A 173 -6.33 -2.52 6.27
N PHE A 174 -5.47 -3.21 5.50
CA PHE A 174 -5.61 -4.63 5.19
C PHE A 174 -4.71 -5.52 6.05
N HIS A 175 -4.99 -6.83 6.05
CA HIS A 175 -4.22 -7.81 6.83
C HIS A 175 -2.73 -7.82 6.48
N GLU A 176 -2.37 -7.57 5.22
CA GLU A 176 -0.97 -7.51 4.78
C GLU A 176 -0.22 -6.34 5.44
N ASP A 177 -0.88 -5.21 5.67
CA ASP A 177 -0.29 -4.05 6.36
C ASP A 177 0.00 -4.39 7.84
N GLY A 178 -0.90 -5.15 8.47
CA GLY A 178 -0.69 -5.69 9.82
C GLY A 178 0.54 -6.60 9.88
N LEU A 179 0.68 -7.52 8.92
CA LEU A 179 1.84 -8.41 8.83
C LEU A 179 3.15 -7.65 8.60
N LYS A 180 3.16 -6.74 7.62
CA LYS A 180 4.34 -5.91 7.28
C LYS A 180 4.78 -5.07 8.47
N SER A 181 3.85 -4.40 9.13
CA SER A 181 4.17 -3.55 10.29
C SER A 181 4.62 -4.34 11.51
N GLY A 182 4.03 -5.51 11.77
CA GLY A 182 4.48 -6.40 12.84
C GLY A 182 5.91 -6.91 12.62
N LYS A 183 6.22 -7.32 11.39
CA LYS A 183 7.57 -7.71 10.99
C LYS A 183 8.56 -6.54 11.17
N ALA A 184 8.20 -5.34 10.72
CA ALA A 184 9.05 -4.16 10.83
C ALA A 184 9.33 -3.79 12.29
N ALA A 185 8.31 -3.81 13.16
CA ALA A 185 8.48 -3.57 14.59
C ALA A 185 9.39 -4.61 15.25
N ALA A 186 9.23 -5.90 14.93
CA ALA A 186 10.08 -6.96 15.45
C ALA A 186 11.54 -6.84 14.97
N GLN A 187 11.76 -6.52 13.69
CA GLN A 187 13.11 -6.31 13.15
C GLN A 187 13.79 -5.09 13.79
N GLY A 188 13.04 -3.99 13.94
CA GLY A 188 13.50 -2.78 14.62
C GLY A 188 13.89 -3.05 16.07
N LEU A 189 13.07 -3.78 16.82
CA LEU A 189 13.37 -4.19 18.18
C LEU A 189 14.66 -5.02 18.27
N LEU A 190 14.89 -5.91 17.29
CA LEU A 190 16.09 -6.75 17.22
C LEU A 190 17.34 -6.02 16.69
N GLY A 191 17.27 -4.71 16.45
CA GLY A 191 18.38 -3.92 15.90
C GLY A 191 18.77 -4.30 14.47
N LYS A 192 17.91 -5.04 13.75
CA LYS A 192 18.13 -5.38 12.34
C LYS A 192 17.61 -4.22 11.50
N LYS A 193 18.42 -3.74 10.55
CA LYS A 193 17.95 -2.75 9.56
C LYS A 193 16.71 -3.30 8.86
N CYS A 194 15.60 -2.59 9.03
CA CYS A 194 14.38 -2.83 8.29
C CYS A 194 14.21 -1.68 7.33
N ASP A 195 14.36 -1.94 6.03
CA ASP A 195 13.78 -1.06 5.04
C ASP A 195 12.27 -1.16 5.26
N VAL A 196 11.65 -0.08 5.73
CA VAL A 196 10.19 0.02 5.74
C VAL A 196 9.79 -0.28 4.30
N LEU A 197 9.11 -1.41 4.08
CA LEU A 197 8.56 -1.76 2.77
C LEU A 197 7.46 -0.73 2.49
N LEU A 198 7.88 0.46 2.03
CA LEU A 198 7.02 1.42 1.38
C LEU A 198 6.37 0.63 0.26
N ASN A 199 5.04 0.60 0.21
CA ASN A 199 4.38 0.21 -1.03
C ASN A 199 4.98 1.13 -2.10
N PRO A 200 5.75 0.61 -3.07
CA PRO A 200 6.27 1.45 -4.13
C PRO A 200 5.06 2.16 -4.74
N LYS A 201 5.12 3.49 -4.89
CA LYS A 201 4.11 4.23 -5.63
C LYS A 201 3.99 3.54 -6.98
N LYS A 202 2.90 2.81 -7.18
CA LYS A 202 2.67 2.12 -8.44
C LYS A 202 2.10 3.17 -9.37
N MET A 203 2.85 3.49 -10.42
CA MET A 203 2.37 4.33 -11.50
C MET A 203 1.12 3.68 -12.09
N SER A 204 0.01 4.39 -11.99
CA SER A 204 -1.30 3.94 -12.47
C SER A 204 -1.71 4.84 -13.63
N PRO A 205 -1.31 4.51 -14.87
CA PRO A 205 -1.66 5.33 -16.02
C PRO A 205 -3.17 5.34 -16.25
N SER A 206 -3.71 6.50 -16.65
CA SER A 206 -5.04 6.59 -17.27
C SER A 206 -5.07 5.80 -18.59
N TRP A 207 -6.26 5.57 -19.15
CA TRP A 207 -6.37 4.77 -20.38
C TRP A 207 -5.66 5.44 -21.58
N THR A 208 -5.66 6.78 -21.64
CA THR A 208 -4.92 7.58 -22.63
C THR A 208 -3.41 7.45 -22.45
N GLU A 209 -2.92 7.55 -21.22
CA GLU A 209 -1.50 7.35 -20.88
C GLU A 209 -1.05 5.90 -21.15
N ALA A 210 -1.90 4.90 -20.91
CA ALA A 210 -1.62 3.50 -21.22
C ALA A 210 -1.49 3.28 -22.74
N GLY A 211 -2.34 3.94 -23.54
CA GLY A 211 -2.24 3.96 -25.00
C GLY A 211 -0.96 4.65 -25.48
N ALA A 212 -0.64 5.81 -24.93
CA ALA A 212 0.60 6.53 -25.24
C ALA A 212 1.85 5.71 -24.87
N ARG A 213 1.83 5.03 -23.72
CA ARG A 213 2.89 4.11 -23.31
C ARG A 213 3.10 3.00 -24.33
N LEU A 214 2.03 2.41 -24.86
CA LEU A 214 2.15 1.38 -25.89
C LEU A 214 2.79 1.93 -27.18
N LEU A 215 2.42 3.15 -27.59
CA LEU A 215 3.02 3.80 -28.77
C LEU A 215 4.50 4.11 -28.57
N VAL A 216 4.86 4.73 -27.44
CA VAL A 216 6.24 5.11 -27.11
C VAL A 216 7.14 3.88 -26.99
N THR A 217 6.68 2.84 -26.28
CA THR A 217 7.45 1.59 -26.14
C THR A 217 7.65 0.89 -27.48
N ARG A 218 6.63 0.84 -28.35
CA ARG A 218 6.77 0.32 -29.72
C ARG A 218 7.73 1.14 -30.56
N PHE A 219 7.65 2.47 -30.46
CA PHE A 219 8.56 3.39 -31.15
C PHE A 219 10.01 3.11 -30.74
N PHE A 220 10.33 3.10 -29.45
CA PHE A 220 11.69 2.84 -28.99
C PHE A 220 12.19 1.44 -29.33
N ASN A 221 11.31 0.43 -29.27
CA ASN A 221 11.69 -0.93 -29.67
C ASN A 221 12.08 -1.03 -31.16
N GLN A 222 11.49 -0.22 -32.02
CA GLN A 222 11.88 -0.14 -33.43
C GLN A 222 13.03 0.84 -33.67
N TYR A 223 13.11 1.93 -32.90
CA TYR A 223 14.05 3.02 -33.10
C TYR A 223 15.44 2.72 -32.57
N ILE A 224 15.54 2.14 -31.37
CA ILE A 224 16.80 1.89 -30.67
C ILE A 224 17.36 0.52 -31.08
N SER A 225 18.33 0.57 -31.97
CA SER A 225 19.11 -0.58 -32.45
C SER A 225 20.59 -0.53 -32.04
N ILE A 226 21.11 0.67 -31.78
CA ILE A 226 22.48 0.94 -31.34
C ILE A 226 22.44 1.47 -29.90
N GLY A 227 23.21 0.86 -29.00
CA GLY A 227 23.21 1.17 -27.56
C GLY A 227 22.04 0.53 -26.80
N ASN A 228 21.93 0.85 -25.51
CA ASN A 228 20.88 0.31 -24.64
C ASN A 228 20.17 1.42 -23.86
N LEU A 229 18.86 1.56 -24.11
CA LEU A 229 17.98 2.46 -23.37
C LEU A 229 17.07 1.66 -22.45
N ILE A 230 17.04 1.98 -21.16
CA ILE A 230 16.15 1.35 -20.19
C ILE A 230 15.21 2.40 -19.61
N LEU A 231 13.91 2.12 -19.60
CA LEU A 231 12.92 2.87 -18.83
C LEU A 231 12.52 2.06 -17.60
N VAL A 232 12.57 2.68 -16.43
CA VAL A 232 12.11 2.11 -15.16
C VAL A 232 10.94 2.95 -14.67
N GLU A 233 9.74 2.36 -14.64
CA GLU A 233 8.55 3.02 -14.09
C GLU A 233 8.58 2.99 -12.56
N GLU A 234 8.13 4.07 -11.91
CA GLU A 234 7.77 4.00 -10.49
C GLU A 234 6.67 2.93 -10.30
N GLY A 235 7.00 1.81 -9.67
CA GLY A 235 6.14 0.62 -9.60
C GLY A 235 6.76 -0.66 -10.14
N GLY A 236 7.97 -0.56 -10.73
CA GLY A 236 8.85 -1.70 -10.99
C GLY A 236 8.78 -2.29 -12.40
N SER A 237 7.93 -1.77 -13.28
CA SER A 237 7.98 -2.16 -14.70
C SER A 237 9.28 -1.66 -15.33
N VAL A 238 9.94 -2.54 -16.08
CA VAL A 238 11.18 -2.20 -16.78
C VAL A 238 11.01 -2.49 -18.27
N PHE A 239 11.30 -1.50 -19.10
CA PHE A 239 11.38 -1.65 -20.55
C PHE A 239 12.83 -1.46 -20.99
N SER A 240 13.36 -2.38 -21.78
CA SER A 240 14.71 -2.27 -22.34
C SER A 240 14.66 -2.30 -23.86
N PHE A 241 15.33 -1.35 -24.49
CA PHE A 241 15.37 -1.18 -25.94
C PHE A 241 16.82 -1.20 -26.44
N GLY A 242 17.04 -1.91 -27.55
CA GLY A 242 18.38 -2.18 -28.07
C GLY A 242 19.20 -3.10 -27.16
N LYS A 243 20.44 -3.36 -27.57
CA LYS A 243 21.45 -4.09 -26.80
C LYS A 243 22.76 -3.34 -26.92
N ALA A 244 23.52 -3.27 -25.83
CA ALA A 244 24.92 -2.87 -25.93
C ALA A 244 25.62 -3.86 -26.87
N CYS A 245 26.25 -3.36 -27.92
CA CYS A 245 26.98 -4.17 -28.89
C CYS A 245 28.34 -3.53 -29.15
N ASP A 246 29.22 -4.25 -29.82
CA ASP A 246 30.61 -3.83 -30.07
C ASP A 246 30.71 -2.49 -30.84
N LYS A 247 29.62 -2.05 -31.49
CA LYS A 247 29.55 -0.75 -32.19
C LYS A 247 29.20 0.44 -31.27
N CYS A 248 28.60 0.20 -30.11
CA CYS A 248 28.27 1.24 -29.12
C CYS A 248 27.93 0.60 -27.76
N CYS A 249 28.83 0.78 -26.79
CA CYS A 249 28.69 0.26 -25.42
C CYS A 249 27.87 1.20 -24.51
N VAL A 250 27.25 2.24 -25.07
CA VAL A 250 26.60 3.29 -24.29
C VAL A 250 25.23 2.82 -23.78
N LYS A 251 25.00 3.02 -22.48
CA LYS A 251 23.77 2.66 -21.77
C LYS A 251 23.20 3.89 -21.07
N SER A 252 21.89 4.08 -21.16
CA SER A 252 21.17 5.08 -20.38
C SER A 252 19.93 4.46 -19.71
N VAL A 253 19.71 4.84 -18.45
CA VAL A 253 18.58 4.36 -17.65
C VAL A 253 17.76 5.57 -17.22
N ILE A 254 16.55 5.67 -17.74
CA ILE A 254 15.56 6.70 -17.40
C ILE A 254 14.63 6.14 -16.33
N GLN A 255 14.43 6.91 -15.27
CA GLN A 255 13.42 6.66 -14.26
C GLN A 255 12.19 7.53 -14.54
N VAL A 256 11.06 6.90 -14.84
CA VAL A 256 9.79 7.58 -15.13
C VAL A 256 9.00 7.74 -13.84
N HIS A 257 8.75 8.99 -13.46
CA HIS A 257 8.08 9.37 -12.21
C HIS A 257 6.58 9.65 -12.42
N ASP A 258 6.20 10.10 -13.62
CA ASP A 258 4.84 10.51 -13.95
C ASP A 258 4.40 9.91 -15.30
N PRO A 259 3.20 9.28 -15.39
CA PRO A 259 2.73 8.68 -16.64
C PRO A 259 2.50 9.71 -17.77
N LEU A 260 2.38 11.01 -17.45
CA LEU A 260 2.37 12.10 -18.44
C LEU A 260 3.61 12.11 -19.34
N PHE A 261 4.74 11.53 -18.88
CA PHE A 261 5.91 11.27 -19.70
C PHE A 261 5.53 10.66 -21.06
N TYR A 262 4.69 9.63 -21.07
CA TYR A 262 4.35 8.93 -22.31
C TYR A 262 3.49 9.77 -23.23
N TRP A 263 2.58 10.57 -22.67
CA TRP A 263 1.71 11.46 -23.44
C TRP A 263 2.54 12.55 -24.15
N LYS A 264 3.44 13.20 -23.41
CA LYS A 264 4.35 14.22 -23.94
C LYS A 264 5.24 13.67 -25.04
N VAL A 265 5.90 12.53 -24.80
CA VAL A 265 6.75 11.89 -25.81
C VAL A 265 5.96 11.45 -27.05
N ALA A 266 4.70 11.05 -26.91
CA ALA A 266 3.88 10.62 -28.04
C ALA A 266 3.35 11.78 -28.90
N ILE A 267 3.06 12.95 -28.30
CA ILE A 267 2.30 14.03 -28.95
C ILE A 267 3.18 15.24 -29.28
N GLU A 268 4.17 15.55 -28.44
CA GLU A 268 4.98 16.77 -28.54
C GLU A 268 6.24 16.56 -29.40
N GLY A 269 6.07 15.95 -30.59
CA GLY A 269 7.08 15.92 -31.66
C GLY A 269 8.55 15.81 -31.22
N GLY A 270 9.44 16.59 -31.87
CA GLY A 270 10.89 16.51 -31.63
C GLY A 270 11.38 16.98 -30.24
N MET A 271 10.50 17.52 -29.40
CA MET A 271 10.86 18.11 -28.10
C MET A 271 10.25 17.39 -26.89
N GLY A 272 9.30 16.45 -27.08
CA GLY A 272 8.55 15.84 -25.98
C GLY A 272 9.40 15.10 -24.94
N LEU A 273 10.59 14.60 -25.33
CA LEU A 273 11.57 14.09 -24.36
C LEU A 273 12.24 15.21 -23.54
N ALA A 274 12.58 16.34 -24.15
CA ALA A 274 13.17 17.46 -23.44
C ALA A 274 12.16 18.12 -22.50
N GLU A 275 10.91 18.31 -22.96
CA GLU A 275 9.83 18.88 -22.17
C GLU A 275 9.47 17.99 -20.97
N ALA A 276 9.32 16.69 -21.19
CA ALA A 276 9.09 15.74 -20.10
C ALA A 276 10.23 15.69 -19.08
N TYR A 277 11.47 16.00 -19.47
CA TYR A 277 12.60 16.13 -18.54
C TYR A 277 12.52 17.42 -17.73
N ILE A 278 12.26 18.55 -18.40
CA ILE A 278 12.15 19.88 -17.76
C ILE A 278 11.02 19.89 -16.73
N ASP A 279 9.89 19.27 -17.05
CA ASP A 279 8.73 19.19 -16.16
C ASP A 279 8.85 18.11 -15.09
N GLY A 280 9.99 17.40 -15.03
CA GLY A 280 10.27 16.40 -14.01
C GLY A 280 9.47 15.09 -14.15
N CYS A 281 8.86 14.82 -15.31
CA CYS A 281 8.16 13.56 -15.55
C CYS A 281 9.11 12.36 -15.56
N TYR A 282 10.40 12.58 -15.84
CA TYR A 282 11.43 11.57 -15.69
C TYR A 282 12.78 12.17 -15.27
N SER A 283 13.65 11.33 -14.71
CA SER A 283 15.05 11.64 -14.46
C SER A 283 15.96 10.57 -15.06
N VAL A 284 17.25 10.86 -15.19
CA VAL A 284 18.24 9.87 -15.60
C VAL A 284 19.03 9.40 -14.39
N LEU A 285 19.14 8.08 -14.23
CA LEU A 285 19.70 7.46 -13.03
C LEU A 285 21.18 7.83 -12.82
N ASP A 286 21.96 7.84 -13.90
CA ASP A 286 23.34 8.32 -13.87
C ASP A 286 23.36 9.85 -14.09
N LYS A 287 23.68 10.58 -13.01
CA LYS A 287 23.71 12.05 -13.00
C LYS A 287 24.92 12.66 -13.72
N ARG A 288 25.96 11.89 -14.02
CA ARG A 288 27.17 12.40 -14.69
C ARG A 288 27.08 12.20 -16.19
N GLU A 289 26.87 10.96 -16.61
CA GLU A 289 26.95 10.58 -18.02
C GLU A 289 25.59 10.15 -18.58
N GLY A 290 24.57 9.94 -17.74
CA GLY A 290 23.33 9.31 -18.19
C GLY A 290 22.57 10.09 -19.25
N LEU A 291 22.48 11.42 -19.08
CA LEU A 291 21.80 12.28 -20.06
C LEU A 291 22.62 12.40 -21.36
N LEU A 292 23.94 12.49 -21.26
CA LEU A 292 24.84 12.45 -22.41
C LEU A 292 24.67 11.13 -23.17
N ASN A 293 24.67 10.01 -22.46
CA ASN A 293 24.46 8.67 -23.00
C ASN A 293 23.11 8.54 -23.71
N LEU A 294 22.04 9.13 -23.14
CA LEU A 294 20.73 9.18 -23.78
C LEU A 294 20.81 9.90 -25.14
N ILE A 295 21.42 11.09 -25.16
CA ILE A 295 21.57 11.90 -26.38
C ILE A 295 22.42 11.14 -27.42
N LEU A 296 23.53 10.53 -27.02
CA LEU A 296 24.40 9.75 -27.89
C LEU A 296 23.66 8.56 -28.52
N ILE A 297 22.85 7.83 -27.74
CA ILE A 297 22.02 6.74 -28.24
C ILE A 297 21.03 7.26 -29.30
N LEU A 298 20.37 8.40 -29.04
CA LEU A 298 19.40 8.97 -29.98
C LEU A 298 20.07 9.45 -31.28
N ILE A 299 21.24 10.07 -31.20
CA ILE A 299 22.03 10.52 -32.36
C ILE A 299 22.51 9.32 -33.18
N ALA A 300 23.10 8.31 -32.55
CA ALA A 300 23.61 7.13 -33.26
C ALA A 300 22.51 6.42 -34.07
N ASN A 301 21.32 6.25 -33.49
CA ASN A 301 20.20 5.64 -34.19
C ASN A 301 19.59 6.52 -35.29
N ARG A 302 19.63 7.85 -35.12
CA ARG A 302 19.23 8.80 -36.17
C ARG A 302 20.14 8.67 -37.39
N ASP A 303 21.44 8.65 -37.15
CA ASP A 303 22.45 8.66 -38.22
C ASP A 303 22.47 7.30 -38.94
N GLU A 304 22.35 6.18 -38.23
CA GLU A 304 22.19 4.83 -38.83
C GLU A 304 20.95 4.76 -39.74
N ARG A 305 19.82 5.29 -39.29
CA ARG A 305 18.58 5.32 -40.10
C ARG A 305 18.71 6.22 -41.31
N ARG A 306 19.39 7.36 -41.19
CA ARG A 306 19.71 8.25 -42.31
C ARG A 306 20.56 7.53 -43.35
N ASN A 307 21.61 6.83 -42.91
CA ASN A 307 22.50 6.06 -43.78
C ASN A 307 21.75 4.93 -44.51
N ARG A 308 20.89 4.18 -43.83
CA ARG A 308 20.03 3.15 -44.46
C ARG A 308 19.07 3.73 -45.49
N ARG A 309 18.51 4.92 -45.24
CA ARG A 309 17.63 5.61 -46.21
C ARG A 309 18.38 6.07 -47.45
N ILE A 310 19.61 6.57 -47.29
CA ILE A 310 20.47 6.95 -48.43
C ILE A 310 20.84 5.70 -49.24
N ALA A 311 21.26 4.62 -48.59
CA ALA A 311 21.59 3.36 -49.25
C ALA A 311 20.40 2.75 -50.02
N ARG A 312 19.16 2.92 -49.53
CA ARG A 312 17.95 2.46 -50.22
C ARG A 312 17.50 3.33 -51.39
N LYS A 313 17.96 4.60 -51.47
CA LYS A 313 17.63 5.52 -52.57
C LYS A 313 18.67 5.53 -53.69
N GLY A 314 19.83 4.90 -53.46
CA GLY A 314 20.92 4.78 -54.45
C GLY A 314 20.86 3.49 -55.29
N PHE A 315 19.73 2.78 -55.27
CA PHE A 315 19.40 1.65 -56.14
C PHE A 315 18.15 2.00 -56.95
#